data_AF-A0A0P0ADF5-F1
#
_entry.id   AF-A0A0P0ADF5-F1
#
_cell.length_a   1.000
_cell.length_b   1.000
_cell.length_c   1.000
_cell.angle_alpha   90.00
_cell.angle_beta   90.00
_cell.angle_gamma   90.00
#
_symmetry.space_group_name_H-M   'P 1'
#
loop_
_entity.id
_entity.type
_entity.pdbx_description
1 polymer ?
#
loop_
_entity_poly.entity_id
_entity_poly.type
_entity_poly.pdbx_seq_one_letter_code
_entity_poly.pdbx_strand_id
1 'polypeptide(L)'
;MRRILALSVALLTATPSLAATCGNTSSGFETWKAQFAAEAANAGVGAKGLAALAATSYATKTIAADRNQKSFKYTLEKFMQVRGAPTIVKMGRARIAKNPSYYGNLEKRFGVDAEVIVAIHGMETAFGSNMGSANVLSAISTLAYDCRRSDFFSGHAMAALRLVDKGALSSSTKGAMHGEVGHTQFLTGNIETYGIDGDGNGVVDLTNLSDGLASTANFLAQKGWKTGQGYLEGQPNFSVIQDWNAAGVYQKAIAIMASQIAQ
;
A
#
# COMPACT_ATOMS: atom_id res chain seq x y z
N MET A 1 66.72 -19.81 -18.42
CA MET A 1 66.12 -18.90 -17.42
C MET A 1 64.62 -18.82 -17.69
N ARG A 2 63.78 -19.48 -16.88
CA ARG A 2 62.30 -19.38 -16.98
C ARG A 2 61.81 -18.41 -15.92
N ARG A 3 61.26 -17.27 -16.33
CA ARG A 3 60.61 -16.29 -15.44
C ARG A 3 59.22 -16.80 -15.10
N ILE A 4 58.96 -17.09 -13.82
CA ILE A 4 57.63 -17.42 -13.30
C ILE A 4 56.93 -16.11 -12.99
N LEU A 5 55.83 -15.82 -13.69
CA LEU A 5 54.96 -14.68 -13.42
C LEU A 5 54.02 -15.08 -12.27
N ALA A 6 54.18 -14.48 -11.09
CA ALA A 6 53.27 -14.70 -9.97
C ALA A 6 51.99 -13.89 -10.18
N LEU A 7 50.87 -14.58 -10.38
CA LEU A 7 49.54 -13.98 -10.48
C LEU A 7 48.99 -13.77 -9.06
N SER A 8 49.00 -12.52 -8.59
CA SER A 8 48.42 -12.15 -7.30
C SER A 8 46.89 -12.13 -7.40
N VAL A 9 46.24 -13.19 -6.92
CA VAL A 9 44.78 -13.22 -6.73
C VAL A 9 44.45 -12.42 -5.48
N ALA A 10 43.92 -11.21 -5.65
CA ALA A 10 43.35 -10.44 -4.55
C ALA A 10 42.03 -11.09 -4.12
N LEU A 11 42.02 -11.76 -2.96
CA LEU A 11 40.80 -12.21 -2.31
C LEU A 11 40.03 -10.98 -1.81
N LEU A 12 38.96 -10.60 -2.52
CA LEU A 12 37.94 -9.69 -2.01
C LEU A 12 37.17 -10.42 -0.90
N THR A 13 37.47 -10.11 0.36
CA THR A 13 36.67 -10.56 1.50
C THR A 13 35.34 -9.79 1.49
N ALA A 14 34.27 -10.42 1.02
CA ALA A 14 32.93 -9.90 1.19
C ALA A 14 32.60 -9.87 2.69
N THR A 15 32.55 -8.68 3.28
CA THR A 15 32.04 -8.51 4.64
C THR A 15 30.55 -8.85 4.66
N PRO A 16 30.08 -9.78 5.50
CA PRO A 16 28.66 -10.07 5.60
C PRO A 16 27.91 -8.80 6.00
N SER A 17 26.97 -8.36 5.17
CA SER A 17 26.04 -7.30 5.51
C SER A 17 25.12 -7.83 6.60
N LEU A 18 25.30 -7.38 7.84
CA LEU A 18 24.38 -7.72 8.93
C LEU A 18 23.06 -6.98 8.72
N ALA A 19 21.96 -7.71 8.90
CA ALA A 19 20.64 -7.12 8.82
C ALA A 19 20.41 -6.10 9.96
N ALA A 20 19.65 -5.04 9.70
CA ALA A 20 19.27 -4.02 10.64
C ALA A 20 18.53 -4.66 11.81
N THR A 21 18.98 -4.37 13.02
CA THR A 21 18.43 -5.00 14.22
C THR A 21 17.14 -4.28 14.62
N CYS A 22 16.03 -5.03 14.63
CA CYS A 22 14.74 -4.52 15.09
C CYS A 22 14.76 -4.17 16.59
N GLY A 23 13.79 -3.38 17.04
CA GLY A 23 13.59 -3.06 18.46
C GLY A 23 12.17 -2.59 18.74
N ASN A 24 11.79 -2.55 20.01
CA ASN A 24 10.38 -2.35 20.40
C ASN A 24 10.10 -0.97 21.03
N THR A 25 11.11 -0.10 21.10
CA THR A 25 11.07 1.22 21.75
C THR A 25 11.84 2.26 20.93
N SER A 26 11.52 3.54 21.09
CA SER A 26 12.16 4.64 20.35
C SER A 26 13.68 4.73 20.53
N SER A 27 14.24 4.19 21.62
CA SER A 27 15.67 4.31 21.95
C SER A 27 16.61 3.70 20.91
N GLY A 28 16.19 2.65 20.19
CA GLY A 28 17.00 2.01 19.14
C GLY A 28 16.69 2.49 17.72
N PHE A 29 15.70 3.36 17.53
CA PHE A 29 15.19 3.71 16.20
C PHE A 29 16.25 4.42 15.34
N GLU A 30 17.00 5.37 15.91
CA GLU A 30 18.05 6.10 15.18
C GLU A 30 19.21 5.18 14.74
N THR A 31 19.60 4.22 15.59
CA THR A 31 20.59 3.20 15.24
C THR A 31 20.07 2.29 14.13
N TRP A 32 18.81 1.85 14.22
CA TRP A 32 18.17 1.06 13.16
C TRP A 32 18.12 1.83 11.85
N LYS A 33 17.78 3.13 11.84
CA LYS A 33 17.76 3.94 10.62
C LYS A 33 19.11 3.93 9.91
N ALA A 34 20.21 4.05 10.65
CA ALA A 34 21.55 4.03 10.07
C ALA A 34 21.88 2.66 9.44
N GLN A 35 21.49 1.56 10.09
CA GLN A 35 21.68 0.21 9.55
C GLN A 35 20.80 -0.03 8.32
N PHE A 36 19.51 0.32 8.40
CA PHE A 36 18.56 0.19 7.31
C PHE A 36 18.93 1.08 6.12
N ALA A 37 19.54 2.25 6.35
CA ALA A 37 20.07 3.10 5.28
C ALA A 37 21.18 2.39 4.49
N ALA A 38 22.06 1.63 5.15
CA ALA A 38 23.10 0.86 4.46
C ALA A 38 22.49 -0.28 3.61
N GLU A 39 21.49 -0.99 4.14
CA GLU A 39 20.74 -1.99 3.36
C GLU A 39 20.03 -1.37 2.18
N ALA A 40 19.36 -0.23 2.38
CA ALA A 40 18.63 0.49 1.36
C ALA A 40 19.55 0.95 0.24
N ALA A 41 20.71 1.52 0.58
CA ALA A 41 21.74 1.90 -0.39
C ALA A 41 22.22 0.69 -1.21
N ASN A 42 22.50 -0.44 -0.54
CA ASN A 42 22.88 -1.70 -1.20
C ASN A 42 21.77 -2.26 -2.09
N ALA A 43 20.50 -1.99 -1.75
CA ALA A 43 19.32 -2.38 -2.51
C ALA A 43 18.92 -1.35 -3.59
N GLY A 44 19.78 -0.37 -3.89
CA GLY A 44 19.62 0.60 -4.97
C GLY A 44 18.77 1.82 -4.65
N VAL A 45 18.47 2.09 -3.36
CA VAL A 45 17.83 3.36 -2.95
C VAL A 45 18.81 4.51 -3.15
N GLY A 46 18.32 5.56 -3.81
CA GLY A 46 19.07 6.77 -4.14
C GLY A 46 19.09 7.80 -3.02
N ALA A 47 19.74 8.93 -3.30
CA ALA A 47 19.99 9.97 -2.31
C ALA A 47 18.71 10.59 -1.73
N LYS A 48 17.62 10.70 -2.52
CA LYS A 48 16.36 11.29 -2.04
C LYS A 48 15.69 10.37 -1.04
N GLY A 49 15.62 9.06 -1.34
CA GLY A 49 15.10 8.05 -0.44
C GLY A 49 15.90 7.98 0.86
N LEU A 50 17.23 7.96 0.80
CA LEU A 50 18.08 7.93 1.99
C LEU A 50 17.94 9.20 2.85
N ALA A 51 17.87 10.38 2.23
CA ALA A 51 17.62 11.63 2.95
C ALA A 51 16.23 11.63 3.62
N ALA A 52 15.22 11.09 2.94
CA ALA A 52 13.88 10.96 3.50
C ALA A 52 13.83 9.98 4.68
N LEU A 53 14.56 8.86 4.61
CA LEU A 53 14.72 7.93 5.75
C LEU A 53 15.33 8.65 6.95
N ALA A 54 16.43 9.38 6.73
CA ALA A 54 17.11 10.12 7.80
C ALA A 54 16.18 11.12 8.50
N ALA A 55 15.28 11.76 7.76
CA ALA A 55 14.28 12.71 8.27
C ALA A 55 13.09 12.06 9.01
N THR A 56 12.95 10.73 9.01
CA THR A 56 11.87 10.07 9.75
C THR A 56 12.08 10.16 11.26
N SER A 57 10.96 10.13 11.99
CA SER A 57 10.92 10.09 13.45
C SER A 57 10.11 8.88 13.92
N TYR A 58 10.42 8.36 15.12
CA TYR A 58 9.66 7.26 15.71
C TYR A 58 8.19 7.66 15.92
N ALA A 59 7.27 6.96 15.25
CA ALA A 59 5.86 7.28 15.19
C ALA A 59 5.10 6.64 16.37
N THR A 60 5.17 7.27 17.55
CA THR A 60 4.53 6.75 18.78
C THR A 60 3.03 6.49 18.64
N LYS A 61 2.30 7.32 17.88
CA LYS A 61 0.87 7.10 17.64
C LYS A 61 0.62 5.88 16.75
N THR A 62 1.46 5.67 15.73
CA THR A 62 1.38 4.49 14.84
C THR A 62 1.59 3.21 15.63
N ILE A 63 2.67 3.12 16.40
CA ILE A 63 2.96 1.90 17.15
C ILE A 63 1.91 1.63 18.22
N ALA A 64 1.35 2.68 18.85
CA ALA A 64 0.25 2.53 19.78
C ALA A 64 -1.02 2.01 19.10
N ALA A 65 -1.36 2.51 17.90
CA ALA A 65 -2.51 2.04 17.14
C ALA A 65 -2.34 0.57 16.70
N ASP A 66 -1.17 0.24 16.13
CA ASP A 66 -0.84 -1.09 15.60
C ASP A 66 -0.85 -2.17 16.70
N ARG A 67 -0.33 -1.85 17.90
CA ARG A 67 -0.35 -2.78 19.05
C ARG A 67 -1.73 -2.94 19.68
N ASN A 68 -2.63 -1.99 19.45
CA ASN A 68 -4.00 -2.01 19.96
C ASN A 68 -5.04 -2.42 18.91
N GLN A 69 -4.62 -2.82 17.71
CA GLN A 69 -5.52 -3.25 16.65
C GLN A 69 -6.25 -4.54 17.07
N LYS A 70 -7.59 -4.52 17.01
CA LYS A 70 -8.45 -5.65 17.35
C LYS A 70 -9.29 -6.04 16.14
N SER A 71 -9.55 -7.33 15.99
CA SER A 71 -10.48 -7.83 14.98
C SER A 71 -11.88 -7.26 15.19
N PHE A 72 -12.60 -7.04 14.08
CA PHE A 72 -14.00 -6.63 14.14
C PHE A 72 -14.84 -7.71 14.85
N LYS A 73 -15.62 -7.32 15.86
CA LYS A 73 -16.56 -8.19 16.59
C LYS A 73 -18.02 -7.93 16.22
N TYR A 74 -18.26 -7.26 15.10
CA TYR A 74 -19.61 -6.91 14.63
C TYR A 74 -20.19 -8.02 13.76
N THR A 75 -21.52 -8.13 13.78
CA THR A 75 -22.25 -8.78 12.69
C THR A 75 -22.02 -8.00 11.39
N LEU A 76 -22.21 -8.66 10.24
CA LEU A 76 -22.05 -7.99 8.94
C LEU A 76 -22.96 -6.77 8.80
N GLU A 77 -24.23 -6.91 9.19
CA GLU A 77 -25.20 -5.81 9.18
C GLU A 77 -24.71 -4.62 10.03
N LYS A 78 -24.28 -4.89 11.26
CA LYS A 78 -23.77 -3.83 12.14
C LYS A 78 -22.50 -3.19 11.58
N PHE A 79 -21.60 -3.99 11.00
CA PHE A 79 -20.41 -3.49 10.34
C PHE A 79 -20.75 -2.55 9.17
N MET A 80 -21.65 -2.96 8.28
CA MET A 80 -22.11 -2.14 7.15
C MET A 80 -22.78 -0.85 7.61
N GLN A 81 -23.59 -0.90 8.68
CA GLN A 81 -24.20 0.28 9.28
C GLN A 81 -23.12 1.26 9.79
N VAL A 82 -22.16 0.78 10.58
CA VAL A 82 -21.09 1.61 11.17
C VAL A 82 -20.19 2.21 10.08
N ARG A 83 -19.96 1.46 8.99
CA ARG A 83 -19.17 1.94 7.84
C ARG A 83 -19.96 2.83 6.88
N GLY A 84 -21.24 3.09 7.14
CA GLY A 84 -22.05 3.98 6.32
C GLY A 84 -22.34 3.42 4.92
N ALA A 85 -22.53 2.11 4.80
CA ALA A 85 -22.74 1.43 3.52
C ALA A 85 -23.84 2.07 2.63
N PRO A 86 -25.02 2.48 3.15
CA PRO A 86 -26.04 3.15 2.32
C PRO A 86 -25.53 4.46 1.69
N THR A 87 -24.71 5.21 2.42
CA THR A 87 -24.10 6.46 1.93
C THR A 87 -23.07 6.15 0.84
N ILE A 88 -22.21 5.15 1.05
CA ILE A 88 -21.23 4.70 0.06
C ILE A 88 -21.94 4.28 -1.23
N VAL A 89 -23.01 3.48 -1.14
CA VAL A 89 -23.77 3.01 -2.30
C VAL A 89 -24.38 4.18 -3.07
N LYS A 90 -25.08 5.09 -2.38
CA LYS A 90 -25.67 6.29 -2.99
C LYS A 90 -24.62 7.14 -3.70
N MET A 91 -23.49 7.39 -3.03
CA MET A 91 -22.39 8.21 -3.55
C MET A 91 -21.63 7.53 -4.69
N GLY A 92 -21.53 6.19 -4.66
CA GLY A 92 -20.92 5.39 -5.69
C GLY A 92 -21.69 5.44 -6.99
N ARG A 93 -23.01 5.22 -6.94
CA ARG A 93 -23.93 5.41 -8.09
C ARG A 93 -23.80 6.80 -8.70
N ALA A 94 -23.84 7.83 -7.85
CA ALA A 94 -23.74 9.22 -8.30
C ALA A 94 -22.40 9.51 -8.99
N ARG A 95 -21.29 8.90 -8.55
CA ARG A 95 -19.97 9.05 -9.17
C ARG A 95 -19.92 8.41 -10.54
N ILE A 96 -20.38 7.17 -10.66
CA ILE A 96 -20.42 6.46 -11.94
C ILE A 96 -21.31 7.22 -12.93
N ALA A 97 -22.51 7.62 -12.50
CA ALA A 97 -23.43 8.40 -13.34
C ALA A 97 -22.87 9.77 -13.76
N LYS A 98 -22.07 10.42 -12.90
CA LYS A 98 -21.44 11.70 -13.21
C LYS A 98 -20.30 11.57 -14.23
N ASN A 99 -19.60 10.44 -14.27
CA ASN A 99 -18.48 10.24 -15.20
C ASN A 99 -18.46 8.83 -15.80
N PRO A 100 -19.49 8.45 -16.58
CA PRO A 100 -19.65 7.09 -17.09
C PRO A 100 -18.50 6.69 -18.02
N SER A 101 -17.95 7.65 -18.79
CA SER A 101 -16.82 7.40 -19.69
C SER A 101 -15.54 7.05 -18.92
N TYR A 102 -15.23 7.74 -17.82
CA TYR A 102 -14.05 7.43 -17.02
C TYR A 102 -14.12 6.03 -16.43
N TYR A 103 -15.22 5.70 -15.75
CA TYR A 103 -15.39 4.39 -15.12
C TYR A 103 -15.50 3.26 -16.15
N GLY A 104 -16.21 3.49 -17.25
CA GLY A 104 -16.26 2.53 -18.35
C GLY A 104 -14.91 2.31 -19.03
N ASN A 105 -14.05 3.32 -19.13
CA ASN A 105 -12.68 3.15 -19.64
C ASN A 105 -11.79 2.40 -18.65
N LEU A 106 -11.98 2.62 -17.34
CA LEU A 106 -11.27 1.89 -16.30
C LEU A 106 -11.59 0.40 -16.36
N GLU A 107 -12.89 0.07 -16.44
CA GLU A 107 -13.38 -1.30 -16.59
C GLU A 107 -12.86 -1.94 -17.88
N LYS A 108 -12.94 -1.25 -19.03
CA LYS A 108 -12.40 -1.75 -20.31
C LYS A 108 -10.90 -2.03 -20.25
N ARG A 109 -10.13 -1.19 -19.55
CA ARG A 109 -8.67 -1.30 -19.47
C ARG A 109 -8.22 -2.49 -18.62
N PHE A 110 -8.90 -2.74 -17.50
CA PHE A 110 -8.45 -3.73 -16.50
C PHE A 110 -9.34 -4.97 -16.42
N GLY A 111 -10.52 -4.96 -17.04
CA GLY A 111 -11.49 -6.05 -16.96
C GLY A 111 -12.15 -6.20 -15.59
N VAL A 112 -12.06 -5.17 -14.74
CA VAL A 112 -12.58 -5.13 -13.37
C VAL A 112 -13.78 -4.19 -13.30
N ASP A 113 -14.89 -4.69 -12.77
CA ASP A 113 -16.17 -3.99 -12.68
C ASP A 113 -16.04 -2.66 -11.91
N ALA A 114 -16.53 -1.57 -12.50
CA ALA A 114 -16.33 -0.22 -11.97
C ALA A 114 -16.92 -0.04 -10.55
N GLU A 115 -18.06 -0.66 -10.27
CA GLU A 115 -18.72 -0.61 -8.96
C GLU A 115 -17.87 -1.21 -7.84
N VAL A 116 -17.02 -2.19 -8.13
CA VAL A 116 -16.14 -2.84 -7.15
C VAL A 116 -15.03 -1.85 -6.76
N ILE A 117 -14.42 -1.21 -7.75
CA ILE A 117 -13.39 -0.18 -7.54
C ILE A 117 -13.97 0.99 -6.74
N VAL A 118 -15.19 1.42 -7.07
CA VAL A 118 -15.91 2.50 -6.37
C VAL A 118 -16.29 2.10 -4.94
N ALA A 119 -16.74 0.86 -4.70
CA ALA A 119 -17.05 0.35 -3.37
C ALA A 119 -15.81 0.33 -2.48
N ILE A 120 -14.67 -0.12 -3.01
CA ILE A 120 -13.37 -0.07 -2.33
C ILE A 120 -13.00 1.38 -2.00
N HIS A 121 -13.03 2.29 -2.98
CA HIS A 121 -12.70 3.70 -2.76
C HIS A 121 -13.58 4.37 -1.69
N GLY A 122 -14.88 4.05 -1.67
CA GLY A 122 -15.79 4.50 -0.62
C GLY A 122 -15.45 3.92 0.76
N MET A 123 -15.13 2.63 0.81
CA MET A 123 -14.77 1.95 2.06
C MET A 123 -13.45 2.44 2.64
N GLU A 124 -12.42 2.61 1.82
CA GLU A 124 -11.09 2.96 2.29
C GLU A 124 -11.02 4.39 2.84
N THR A 125 -11.56 5.36 2.10
CA THR A 125 -11.28 6.78 2.37
C THR A 125 -12.50 7.69 2.28
N ALA A 126 -13.71 7.11 2.20
CA ALA A 126 -14.92 7.86 1.86
C ALA A 126 -14.69 8.72 0.62
N PHE A 127 -14.19 8.09 -0.44
CA PHE A 127 -13.89 8.70 -1.73
C PHE A 127 -12.82 9.81 -1.70
N GLY A 128 -11.77 9.62 -0.90
CA GLY A 128 -10.64 10.56 -0.76
C GLY A 128 -10.83 11.65 0.29
N SER A 129 -12.01 11.74 0.91
CA SER A 129 -12.27 12.74 1.96
C SER A 129 -11.48 12.50 3.24
N ASN A 130 -11.06 11.26 3.50
CA ASN A 130 -10.24 10.88 4.63
C ASN A 130 -9.14 9.90 4.20
N MET A 131 -7.97 10.43 3.85
CA MET A 131 -6.77 9.65 3.49
C MET A 131 -5.77 9.53 4.64
N GLY A 132 -6.13 10.02 5.83
CA GLY A 132 -5.25 10.08 6.99
C GLY A 132 -4.33 11.31 7.02
N SER A 133 -3.55 11.41 8.10
CA SER A 133 -2.68 12.56 8.38
C SER A 133 -1.32 12.16 8.97
N ALA A 134 -1.06 10.87 9.13
CA ALA A 134 0.21 10.36 9.63
C ALA A 134 1.29 10.50 8.56
N ASN A 135 2.53 10.78 8.97
CA ASN A 135 3.66 10.77 8.05
C ASN A 135 3.97 9.33 7.62
N VAL A 136 3.80 9.03 6.33
CA VAL A 136 3.86 7.66 5.79
C VAL A 136 5.22 7.01 6.06
N LEU A 137 6.30 7.75 5.80
CA LEU A 137 7.66 7.23 5.93
C LEU A 137 8.01 6.96 7.39
N SER A 138 7.62 7.84 8.30
CA SER A 138 7.80 7.64 9.74
C SER A 138 6.97 6.47 10.26
N ALA A 139 5.72 6.34 9.81
CA ALA A 139 4.82 5.24 10.19
C ALA A 139 5.38 3.87 9.76
N ILE A 140 5.67 3.70 8.47
CA ILE A 140 6.20 2.44 7.94
C ILE A 140 7.58 2.13 8.50
N SER A 141 8.48 3.12 8.63
CA SER A 141 9.80 2.89 9.22
C SER A 141 9.71 2.45 10.68
N THR A 142 8.78 3.02 11.45
CA THR A 142 8.53 2.61 12.84
C THR A 142 8.03 1.16 12.91
N LEU A 143 7.16 0.74 11.98
CA LEU A 143 6.63 -0.61 11.94
C LEU A 143 7.63 -1.64 11.39
N ALA A 144 8.50 -1.23 10.46
CA ALA A 144 9.63 -2.04 10.00
C ALA A 144 10.68 -2.24 11.11
N TYR A 145 10.84 -1.26 11.99
CA TYR A 145 11.70 -1.39 13.15
C TYR A 145 11.09 -2.26 14.27
N ASP A 146 9.76 -2.32 14.43
CA ASP A 146 9.10 -3.10 15.49
C ASP A 146 9.28 -4.62 15.30
N CYS A 147 9.96 -5.29 16.24
CA CYS A 147 10.29 -6.72 16.11
C CYS A 147 9.07 -7.64 15.93
N ARG A 148 7.88 -7.20 16.32
CA ARG A 148 6.64 -7.97 16.16
C ARG A 148 6.23 -8.14 14.70
N ARG A 149 6.53 -7.16 13.84
CA ARG A 149 6.08 -7.12 12.44
C ARG A 149 7.15 -6.64 11.45
N SER A 150 8.41 -6.60 11.88
CA SER A 150 9.57 -6.17 11.09
C SER A 150 9.59 -6.80 9.69
N ASP A 151 9.45 -8.12 9.60
CA ASP A 151 9.52 -8.85 8.32
C ASP A 151 8.42 -8.42 7.33
N PHE A 152 7.22 -8.13 7.84
CA PHE A 152 6.11 -7.67 7.02
C PHE A 152 6.33 -6.25 6.49
N PHE A 153 6.85 -5.35 7.32
CA PHE A 153 6.98 -3.94 6.97
C PHE A 153 8.31 -3.53 6.35
N SER A 154 9.38 -4.33 6.49
CA SER A 154 10.70 -3.98 5.94
C SER A 154 10.68 -3.83 4.42
N GLY A 155 9.95 -4.70 3.71
CA GLY A 155 9.74 -4.56 2.27
C GLY A 155 8.96 -3.29 1.89
N HIS A 156 7.97 -2.92 2.70
CA HIS A 156 7.23 -1.67 2.52
C HIS A 156 8.09 -0.44 2.82
N ALA A 157 8.94 -0.48 3.85
CA ALA A 157 9.89 0.60 4.13
C ALA A 157 10.85 0.80 2.95
N MET A 158 11.41 -0.29 2.42
CA MET A 158 12.27 -0.24 1.24
C MET A 158 11.54 0.36 0.03
N ALA A 159 10.33 -0.12 -0.27
CA ALA A 159 9.50 0.39 -1.36
C ALA A 159 9.19 1.88 -1.18
N ALA A 160 8.92 2.34 0.04
CA ALA A 160 8.66 3.75 0.34
C ALA A 160 9.84 4.64 -0.07
N LEU A 161 11.07 4.23 0.24
CA LEU A 161 12.27 5.00 -0.11
C LEU A 161 12.49 5.06 -1.62
N ARG A 162 12.29 3.93 -2.34
CA ARG A 162 12.36 3.90 -3.81
C ARG A 162 11.29 4.77 -4.46
N LEU A 163 10.08 4.81 -3.89
CA LEU A 163 9.01 5.69 -4.36
C LEU A 163 9.35 7.17 -4.12
N VAL A 164 10.10 7.50 -3.08
CA VAL A 164 10.66 8.87 -2.91
C VAL A 164 11.66 9.19 -4.01
N ASP A 165 12.57 8.27 -4.35
CA ASP A 165 13.51 8.48 -5.46
C ASP A 165 12.79 8.70 -6.80
N LYS A 166 11.72 7.93 -7.04
CA LYS A 166 10.85 8.03 -8.22
C LYS A 166 9.94 9.28 -8.22
N GLY A 167 9.90 10.05 -7.13
CA GLY A 167 9.06 11.24 -7.00
C GLY A 167 7.58 10.98 -6.70
N ALA A 168 7.20 9.71 -6.48
CA ALA A 168 5.84 9.31 -6.11
C ALA A 168 5.51 9.64 -4.64
N LEU A 169 6.52 9.67 -3.77
CA LEU A 169 6.40 10.07 -2.37
C LEU A 169 7.41 11.17 -2.03
N SER A 170 7.18 11.85 -0.91
CA SER A 170 8.08 12.82 -0.32
C SER A 170 8.20 12.59 1.18
N SER A 171 9.19 13.23 1.82
CA SER A 171 9.34 13.25 3.29
C SER A 171 8.10 13.81 4.01
N SER A 172 7.24 14.53 3.30
CA SER A 172 6.02 15.14 3.83
C SER A 172 4.74 14.35 3.52
N THR A 173 4.82 13.26 2.74
CA THR A 173 3.63 12.53 2.32
C THR A 173 2.85 11.98 3.51
N LYS A 174 1.54 12.24 3.49
CA LYS A 174 0.60 11.84 4.54
C LYS A 174 -0.24 10.64 4.10
N GLY A 175 -0.65 9.85 5.08
CA GLY A 175 -1.44 8.64 4.90
C GLY A 175 -2.10 8.19 6.20
N ALA A 176 -2.59 6.95 6.21
CA ALA A 176 -3.13 6.36 7.43
C ALA A 176 -2.05 5.93 8.42
N MET A 177 -2.52 5.52 9.59
CA MET A 177 -1.68 5.25 10.76
C MET A 177 -0.63 4.17 10.53
N HIS A 178 -0.86 3.19 9.65
CA HIS A 178 0.13 2.14 9.33
C HIS A 178 0.90 2.42 8.04
N GLY A 179 0.77 3.65 7.52
CA GLY A 179 1.46 4.15 6.33
C GLY A 179 0.84 3.72 5.01
N GLU A 180 -0.44 3.36 5.03
CA GLU A 180 -1.23 3.24 3.82
C GLU A 180 -1.41 4.62 3.14
N VAL A 181 -1.36 4.64 1.80
CA VAL A 181 -1.29 5.88 1.02
C VAL A 181 -2.54 6.08 0.16
N GLY A 182 -3.02 7.32 0.13
CA GLY A 182 -3.89 7.80 -0.94
C GLY A 182 -5.31 7.25 -0.93
N HIS A 183 -5.95 7.32 -2.10
CA HIS A 183 -7.38 7.08 -2.28
C HIS A 183 -7.84 5.69 -1.82
N THR A 184 -6.99 4.67 -1.95
CA THR A 184 -7.37 3.28 -1.65
C THR A 184 -6.41 2.59 -0.69
N GLN A 185 -5.61 3.37 0.05
CA GLN A 185 -4.89 2.89 1.23
C GLN A 185 -3.94 1.72 0.92
N PHE A 186 -3.16 1.84 -0.15
CA PHE A 186 -2.08 0.90 -0.43
C PHE A 186 -0.92 1.10 0.54
N LEU A 187 -0.40 0.00 1.08
CA LEU A 187 0.97 -0.03 1.56
C LEU A 187 1.92 0.16 0.39
N THR A 188 3.05 0.80 0.63
CA THR A 188 4.02 1.23 -0.39
C THR A 188 4.56 0.10 -1.27
N GLY A 189 4.66 -1.13 -0.75
CA GLY A 189 5.04 -2.29 -1.57
C GLY A 189 3.98 -2.65 -2.63
N ASN A 190 2.70 -2.42 -2.34
CA ASN A 190 1.63 -2.56 -3.34
C ASN A 190 1.68 -1.45 -4.38
N ILE A 191 2.11 -0.24 -4.01
CA ILE A 191 2.33 0.85 -4.99
C ILE A 191 3.46 0.46 -5.94
N GLU A 192 4.56 -0.08 -5.43
CA GLU A 192 5.68 -0.52 -6.27
C GLU A 192 5.30 -1.68 -7.21
N THR A 193 4.41 -2.58 -6.77
CA THR A 193 4.02 -3.77 -7.55
C THR A 193 2.86 -3.51 -8.51
N TYR A 194 1.84 -2.79 -8.07
CA TYR A 194 0.55 -2.64 -8.76
C TYR A 194 0.25 -1.18 -9.16
N GLY A 195 1.13 -0.24 -8.85
CA GLY A 195 0.97 1.16 -9.19
C GLY A 195 0.84 1.40 -10.68
N ILE A 196 -0.15 2.19 -11.07
CA ILE A 196 -0.38 2.64 -12.44
C ILE A 196 -0.45 4.16 -12.45
N ASP A 197 0.33 4.77 -13.34
CA ASP A 197 0.17 6.16 -13.75
C ASP A 197 -1.11 6.24 -14.61
N GLY A 198 -2.17 6.73 -13.97
CA GLY A 198 -3.52 6.76 -14.50
C GLY A 198 -3.80 8.01 -15.32
N ASP A 199 -3.09 9.12 -15.05
CA ASP A 199 -3.24 10.38 -15.78
C ASP A 199 -2.12 10.64 -16.82
N GLY A 200 -1.08 9.82 -16.84
CA GLY A 200 -0.01 9.82 -17.84
C GLY A 200 1.08 10.87 -17.58
N ASN A 201 1.20 11.37 -16.36
CA ASN A 201 2.16 12.42 -16.01
C ASN A 201 3.60 11.91 -15.74
N GLY A 202 3.81 10.60 -15.75
CA GLY A 202 5.09 9.93 -15.53
C GLY A 202 5.39 9.55 -14.08
N VAL A 203 4.48 9.82 -13.14
CA VAL A 203 4.63 9.54 -11.70
C VAL A 203 3.38 8.79 -11.21
N VAL A 204 3.57 7.74 -10.41
CA VAL A 204 2.47 7.05 -9.73
C VAL A 204 2.22 7.68 -8.36
N ASP A 205 1.29 8.62 -8.27
CA ASP A 205 0.89 9.29 -7.03
C ASP A 205 -0.52 8.84 -6.62
N LEU A 206 -0.64 7.96 -5.63
CA LEU A 206 -1.96 7.47 -5.20
C LEU A 206 -2.83 8.50 -4.47
N THR A 207 -2.32 9.72 -4.21
CA THR A 207 -3.15 10.85 -3.78
C THR A 207 -3.87 11.52 -4.97
N ASN A 208 -3.43 11.23 -6.20
CA ASN A 208 -4.19 11.47 -7.41
C ASN A 208 -5.28 10.41 -7.58
N LEU A 209 -6.50 10.85 -7.92
CA LEU A 209 -7.65 9.97 -8.09
C LEU A 209 -7.46 8.97 -9.23
N SER A 210 -6.90 9.41 -10.36
CA SER A 210 -6.70 8.57 -11.55
C SER A 210 -5.76 7.41 -11.25
N ASP A 211 -4.63 7.71 -10.61
CA ASP A 211 -3.63 6.71 -10.23
C ASP A 211 -4.16 5.77 -9.15
N GLY A 212 -4.83 6.32 -8.13
CA GLY A 212 -5.45 5.54 -7.06
C GLY A 212 -6.42 4.47 -7.59
N LEU A 213 -7.32 4.85 -8.48
CA LEU A 213 -8.32 3.93 -9.03
C LEU A 213 -7.73 3.00 -10.10
N ALA A 214 -6.82 3.47 -10.94
CA ALA A 214 -6.11 2.61 -11.90
C ALA A 214 -5.24 1.55 -11.20
N SER A 215 -4.53 1.92 -10.14
CA SER A 215 -3.72 0.99 -9.35
C SER A 215 -4.59 -0.04 -8.62
N THR A 216 -5.75 0.38 -8.14
CA THR A 216 -6.75 -0.52 -7.51
C THR A 216 -7.28 -1.54 -8.52
N ALA A 217 -7.64 -1.08 -9.72
CA ALA A 217 -8.09 -1.96 -10.80
C ALA A 217 -6.98 -2.94 -11.22
N ASN A 218 -5.74 -2.45 -11.35
CA ASN A 218 -4.59 -3.28 -11.70
C ASN A 218 -4.27 -4.33 -10.63
N PHE A 219 -4.38 -3.98 -9.34
CA PHE A 219 -4.24 -4.96 -8.25
C PHE A 219 -5.24 -6.09 -8.41
N LEU A 220 -6.53 -5.78 -8.56
CA LEU A 220 -7.57 -6.81 -8.69
C LEU A 220 -7.34 -7.66 -9.95
N ALA A 221 -7.00 -7.02 -11.08
CA ALA A 221 -6.69 -7.73 -12.32
C ALA A 221 -5.51 -8.70 -12.17
N GLN A 222 -4.39 -8.25 -11.57
CA GLN A 222 -3.20 -9.09 -11.36
C GLN A 222 -3.42 -10.20 -10.31
N LYS A 223 -4.36 -9.98 -9.39
CA LYS A 223 -4.83 -11.01 -8.45
C LYS A 223 -5.78 -12.02 -9.07
N GLY A 224 -6.07 -11.90 -10.37
CA GLY A 224 -6.81 -12.89 -11.15
C GLY A 224 -8.31 -12.60 -11.25
N TRP A 225 -8.72 -11.33 -11.18
CA TRP A 225 -10.10 -10.94 -11.48
C TRP A 225 -10.53 -11.47 -12.85
N LYS A 226 -11.70 -12.09 -12.91
CA LYS A 226 -12.28 -12.66 -14.13
C LYS A 226 -13.43 -11.77 -14.61
N THR A 227 -13.22 -11.10 -15.73
CA THR A 227 -14.22 -10.19 -16.32
C THR A 227 -15.56 -10.90 -16.53
N GLY A 228 -16.65 -10.23 -16.12
CA GLY A 228 -18.01 -10.73 -16.27
C GLY A 228 -18.39 -11.87 -15.31
N GLN A 229 -17.54 -12.22 -14.35
CA GLN A 229 -17.86 -13.20 -13.31
C GLN A 229 -18.35 -12.52 -12.03
N GLY A 230 -19.23 -13.22 -11.30
CA GLY A 230 -19.78 -12.72 -10.04
C GLY A 230 -18.73 -12.60 -8.93
N TYR A 231 -18.96 -11.66 -8.01
CA TYR A 231 -18.06 -11.30 -6.90
C TYR A 231 -18.71 -11.34 -5.51
N LEU A 232 -19.94 -11.85 -5.36
CA LEU A 232 -20.54 -12.14 -4.05
C LEU A 232 -19.88 -13.37 -3.40
N GLU A 233 -20.04 -13.54 -2.09
CA GLU A 233 -19.49 -14.69 -1.36
C GLU A 233 -19.87 -16.03 -2.05
N GLY A 234 -18.85 -16.84 -2.36
CA GLY A 234 -18.99 -18.09 -3.11
C GLY A 234 -18.88 -17.97 -4.64
N GLN A 235 -18.79 -16.76 -5.19
CA GLN A 235 -18.62 -16.52 -6.64
C GLN A 235 -17.14 -16.35 -7.02
N PRO A 236 -16.77 -16.52 -8.31
CA PRO A 236 -15.37 -16.62 -8.74
C PRO A 236 -14.46 -15.46 -8.33
N ASN A 237 -14.97 -14.22 -8.34
CA ASN A 237 -14.16 -13.04 -8.04
C ASN A 237 -14.12 -12.69 -6.55
N PHE A 238 -14.87 -13.39 -5.69
CA PHE A 238 -14.86 -13.07 -4.26
C PHE A 238 -13.48 -13.30 -3.64
N SER A 239 -12.75 -14.35 -4.03
CA SER A 239 -11.38 -14.61 -3.54
C SER A 239 -10.43 -13.46 -3.83
N VAL A 240 -10.61 -12.75 -4.95
CA VAL A 240 -9.81 -11.57 -5.30
C VAL A 240 -10.12 -10.39 -4.36
N ILE A 241 -11.37 -10.24 -3.91
CA ILE A 241 -11.73 -9.28 -2.85
C ILE A 241 -11.10 -9.68 -1.51
N GLN A 242 -10.92 -10.99 -1.24
CA GLN A 242 -10.26 -11.44 -0.01
C GLN A 242 -8.79 -11.04 0.05
N ASP A 243 -8.12 -10.95 -1.09
CA ASP A 243 -6.74 -10.46 -1.18
C ASP A 243 -6.62 -8.96 -0.85
N TRP A 244 -7.72 -8.20 -0.96
CA TRP A 244 -7.73 -6.77 -0.63
C TRP A 244 -7.65 -6.52 0.89
N ASN A 245 -8.42 -7.27 1.68
CA ASN A 245 -8.50 -7.08 3.12
C ASN A 245 -8.75 -8.41 3.84
N ALA A 246 -8.00 -8.69 4.90
CA ALA A 246 -8.07 -9.95 5.63
C ALA A 246 -9.38 -10.17 6.42
N ALA A 247 -10.19 -9.14 6.65
CA ALA A 247 -11.41 -9.26 7.46
C ALA A 247 -12.62 -9.69 6.62
N GLY A 248 -13.19 -10.86 6.93
CA GLY A 248 -14.35 -11.41 6.21
C GLY A 248 -15.56 -10.46 6.13
N VAL A 249 -15.88 -9.72 7.20
CA VAL A 249 -16.96 -8.71 7.17
C VAL A 249 -16.68 -7.55 6.22
N TYR A 250 -15.40 -7.19 6.04
CA TYR A 250 -14.96 -6.15 5.11
C TYR A 250 -15.13 -6.63 3.66
N GLN A 251 -14.68 -7.86 3.39
CA GLN A 251 -14.78 -8.50 2.08
C GLN A 251 -16.24 -8.59 1.61
N LYS A 252 -17.12 -9.11 2.48
CA LYS A 252 -18.56 -9.21 2.20
C LYS A 252 -19.20 -7.84 2.00
N ALA A 253 -18.83 -6.85 2.82
CA ALA A 253 -19.37 -5.51 2.68
C ALA A 253 -19.03 -4.89 1.32
N ILE A 254 -17.77 -4.99 0.86
CA ILE A 254 -17.36 -4.52 -0.49
C ILE A 254 -18.26 -5.17 -1.55
N ALA A 255 -18.35 -6.50 -1.56
CA ALA A 255 -19.10 -7.23 -2.56
C ALA A 255 -20.59 -6.84 -2.59
N ILE A 256 -21.21 -6.69 -1.42
CA ILE A 256 -22.63 -6.29 -1.30
C ILE A 256 -22.83 -4.85 -1.77
N MET A 257 -21.98 -3.91 -1.34
CA MET A 257 -22.11 -2.52 -1.78
C MET A 257 -21.87 -2.36 -3.27
N ALA A 258 -20.88 -3.06 -3.83
CA ALA A 258 -20.64 -3.09 -5.27
C ALA A 258 -21.91 -3.57 -6.02
N SER A 259 -22.47 -4.70 -5.62
CA SER A 259 -23.71 -5.23 -6.23
C SER A 259 -24.90 -4.26 -6.11
N GLN A 260 -24.99 -3.51 -5.01
CA GLN A 260 -26.00 -2.45 -4.88
C GLN A 260 -25.69 -1.23 -5.73
N ILE A 261 -24.43 -0.86 -5.94
CA ILE A 261 -24.04 0.26 -6.81
C ILE A 261 -24.36 -0.06 -8.28
N ALA A 262 -24.24 -1.32 -8.70
CA ALA A 262 -24.54 -1.77 -10.07
C ALA A 262 -26.03 -1.69 -10.46
N GLN A 263 -26.94 -1.62 -9.48
CA GLN A 263 -28.39 -1.48 -9.68
C GLN A 263 -28.81 -0.02 -9.81
#